data_AF-A0A0B4RD08-F1
#
_entry.id   AF-A0A0B4RD08-F1
#
_cell.length_a   1.000
_cell.length_b   1.000
_cell.length_c   1.000
_cell.angle_alpha   90.00
_cell.angle_beta   90.00
_cell.angle_gamma   90.00
#
_symmetry.space_group_name_H-M   'P 1'
#
loop_
_entity.id
_entity.type
_entity.pdbx_description
1 polymer ?
#
loop_
_entity_poly.entity_id
_entity_poly.type
_entity_poly.pdbx_seq_one_letter_code
_entity_poly.pdbx_strand_id
1 'polypeptide(L)' 'MDKDDKATARTQKISKTTLMNKFVDPQNLLGVVFYMADESYSSFVAGAMIAVYGRFMVFTGV' A
#
# COMPACT_ATOMS: atom_id res chain seq x y z
N MET A 1 5.92 13.08 -10.69
CA MET A 1 7.27 13.52 -11.06
C MET A 1 7.18 14.96 -11.52
N ASP A 2 8.29 15.68 -11.67
CA ASP A 2 8.26 16.95 -12.38
C ASP A 2 8.26 16.72 -13.90
N LYS A 3 8.25 17.82 -14.65
CA LYS A 3 8.30 17.84 -16.12
C LYS A 3 9.57 17.22 -16.71
N ASP A 4 10.59 16.96 -15.89
CA ASP A 4 11.88 16.38 -16.27
C ASP A 4 12.04 14.95 -15.70
N ASP A 5 10.92 14.30 -15.35
CA ASP A 5 10.81 12.96 -14.73
C ASP A 5 11.56 12.78 -13.40
N LYS A 6 11.86 13.87 -12.70
CA LYS A 6 12.50 13.81 -11.39
C LYS A 6 11.49 13.70 -10.25
N ALA A 7 11.93 13.11 -9.14
CA ALA A 7 11.15 13.05 -7.92
C ALA A 7 10.99 14.45 -7.32
N THR A 8 9.75 14.94 -7.27
CA THR A 8 9.42 16.23 -6.63
C THR A 8 9.63 16.16 -5.12
N ALA A 9 9.69 17.31 -4.45
CA ALA A 9 9.76 17.38 -2.98
C ALA A 9 8.63 16.57 -2.30
N ARG A 10 7.43 16.55 -2.88
CA ARG A 10 6.30 15.74 -2.40
C ARG A 10 6.56 14.23 -2.59
N THR A 11 7.06 13.82 -3.77
CA THR A 11 7.42 12.43 -4.05
C THR A 11 8.51 11.93 -3.10
N GLN A 12 9.53 12.75 -2.83
CA GLN A 12 10.59 12.43 -1.87
C GLN A 12 10.06 12.31 -0.44
N LYS A 13 9.15 13.20 -0.02
CA LYS A 13 8.51 13.13 1.29
C LYS A 13 7.72 11.83 1.46
N ILE A 14 6.90 11.46 0.48
CA ILE A 14 6.08 10.22 0.51
C ILE A 14 6.98 8.98 0.53
N SER A 15 8.06 8.97 -0.25
CA SER A 15 9.00 7.85 -0.29
C SER A 15 9.66 7.64 1.08
N LYS A 16 10.12 8.72 1.74
CA LYS A 16 10.73 8.64 3.09
C LYS A 16 9.77 8.17 4.17
N THR A 17 8.48 8.49 4.07
CA THR A 17 7.47 8.07 5.04
C THR A 17 6.94 6.65 4.78
N THR A 18 7.25 6.07 3.61
CA THR A 18 6.85 4.71 3.27
C THR A 18 8.00 3.76 3.61
N LEU A 19 7.85 2.98 4.68
CA LEU A 19 8.89 2.07 5.20
C LEU A 19 9.41 1.04 4.17
N MET A 20 8.66 0.80 3.09
CA MET A 20 9.06 -0.07 1.99
C MET A 20 9.82 0.66 0.86
N ASN A 21 10.08 1.98 0.98
CA ASN A 21 10.77 2.82 -0.01
C ASN A 21 10.27 2.67 -1.46
N LYS A 22 9.01 2.25 -1.63
CA LYS A 22 8.39 2.03 -2.94
C LYS A 22 6.93 2.47 -2.91
N PHE A 23 6.45 2.94 -4.05
CA PHE A 23 5.02 3.13 -4.27
C PHE A 23 4.33 1.77 -4.38
N VAL A 24 3.05 1.74 -4.04
CA VAL A 24 2.21 0.56 -4.28
C VAL A 24 2.04 0.39 -5.78
N ASP A 25 2.35 -0.81 -6.27
CA ASP A 25 1.97 -1.25 -7.61
C ASP A 25 0.54 -1.81 -7.55
N PRO A 26 -0.35 -1.52 -8.52
CA PRO A 26 -1.66 -2.14 -8.61
C PRO A 26 -1.64 -3.68 -8.45
N GLN A 27 -0.60 -4.35 -8.93
CA GLN A 27 -0.44 -5.80 -8.79
C GLN A 27 -0.29 -6.24 -7.31
N ASN A 28 0.19 -5.36 -6.43
CA ASN A 28 0.27 -5.67 -5.00
C ASN A 28 -1.11 -5.81 -4.33
N LEU A 29 -2.19 -5.33 -4.96
CA LEU A 29 -3.56 -5.49 -4.47
C LEU A 29 -4.11 -6.90 -4.74
N LEU A 30 -3.57 -7.63 -5.73
CA LEU A 30 -4.11 -8.93 -6.13
C LEU A 30 -4.09 -9.97 -5.01
N GLY A 31 -3.09 -9.90 -4.12
CA GLY A 31 -3.01 -10.81 -2.97
C GLY A 31 -4.23 -10.72 -2.06
N VAL A 32 -4.72 -9.50 -1.77
CA VAL A 32 -5.91 -9.34 -0.93
C VAL A 32 -7.18 -9.76 -1.68
N VAL A 33 -7.24 -9.52 -2.99
CA VAL A 33 -8.37 -9.96 -3.82
C VAL A 33 -8.46 -11.48 -3.85
N PHE A 34 -7.35 -12.19 -4.08
CA PHE A 34 -7.34 -13.65 -4.07
C PHE A 34 -7.66 -14.23 -2.70
N TYR A 35 -7.14 -13.62 -1.62
CA TYR A 35 -7.51 -13.99 -0.26
C TYR A 35 -9.01 -13.87 -0.01
N MET A 36 -9.64 -12.75 -0.41
CA MET A 36 -11.08 -12.54 -0.19
C MET A 36 -11.96 -13.37 -1.13
N ALA A 37 -11.45 -13.77 -2.30
CA ALA A 37 -12.19 -14.53 -3.29
C ALA A 37 -12.16 -16.05 -3.03
N ASP A 38 -11.20 -16.54 -2.24
CA ASP A 38 -11.03 -17.96 -1.96
C ASP A 38 -11.68 -18.34 -0.62
N GLU A 39 -12.81 -19.05 -0.70
CA GLU A 39 -13.57 -19.53 0.46
C GLU A 39 -12.72 -20.36 1.43
N SER A 40 -11.74 -21.12 0.93
CA SER A 40 -10.87 -21.93 1.78
C SER A 40 -9.96 -21.09 2.69
N TYR A 41 -9.72 -19.82 2.33
CA TYR A 41 -8.91 -18.88 3.10
C TYR A 41 -9.74 -17.85 3.89
N SER A 42 -10.97 -17.55 3.46
CA SER A 42 -11.76 -16.45 4.03
C SER A 42 -13.20 -16.78 4.42
N SER A 43 -13.61 -18.05 4.45
CA SER A 43 -15.00 -18.49 4.72
C SER A 43 -15.67 -17.87 5.95
N PHE A 44 -14.91 -17.50 6.99
CA PHE A 44 -15.46 -16.91 8.22
C PHE A 44 -15.07 -15.44 8.43
N VAL A 45 -14.49 -14.80 7.42
CA VAL A 45 -14.02 -13.41 7.49
C VAL A 45 -15.10 -12.50 6.97
N ALA A 46 -15.80 -11.82 7.88
CA ALA A 46 -16.85 -10.86 7.56
C ALA A 46 -16.60 -9.53 8.27
N GLY A 47 -16.87 -8.41 7.58
CA GLY A 47 -16.74 -7.06 8.13
C GLY A 47 -15.30 -6.59 8.39
N ALA A 48 -14.29 -7.32 7.91
CA ALA A 48 -12.88 -6.96 8.08
C ALA A 48 -12.44 -5.87 7.09
N MET A 49 -11.57 -4.96 7.55
CA MET A 49 -10.92 -3.96 6.70
C MET A 49 -9.42 -4.23 6.64
N ILE A 50 -8.91 -4.57 5.45
CA ILE A 50 -7.51 -4.97 5.26
C ILE A 50 -6.73 -3.82 4.64
N ALA A 51 -5.72 -3.34 5.37
CA ALA A 51 -4.84 -2.27 4.94
C ALA A 51 -3.78 -2.76 3.94
N VAL A 52 -3.81 -2.24 2.71
CA VAL A 52 -2.80 -2.54 1.67
C VAL A 52 -2.14 -1.25 1.17
N TYR A 53 -1.30 -0.66 2.02
CA TYR A 53 -0.63 0.63 1.72
C TYR A 53 0.86 0.68 2.13
N GLY A 54 1.53 -0.48 2.27
CA GLY A 54 2.99 -0.52 2.49
C GLY A 54 3.47 0.17 3.77
N ARG A 55 2.64 0.15 4.84
CA ARG A 55 2.89 0.82 6.15
C ARG A 55 2.90 2.35 6.11
N PHE A 56 2.40 2.98 5.05
CA PHE A 56 2.25 4.43 4.94
C PHE A 56 1.54 5.10 6.15
N MET A 57 0.42 4.56 6.63
CA MET A 57 -0.29 5.13 7.78
C MET A 57 0.33 4.80 9.15
N VAL A 58 1.36 3.96 9.22
CA VAL A 58 2.06 3.64 10.50
C VAL A 58 3.08 4.73 10.85
N PHE A 59 3.27 5.73 9.99
CA PHE A 59 4.14 6.88 10.27
C PHE A 59 3.45 7.82 11.26
N THR A 60 3.68 7.61 12.55
CA THR A 60 3.39 8.57 13.62
C THR A 60 4.41 9.69 13.49
N GLY A 61 4.09 10.75 12.75
CA GLY A 61 5.01 11.87 12.55
C GLY A 61 5.54 12.41 13.88
N VAL A 62 6.84 12.22 14.13
CA VAL A 62 7.64 12.97 15.11
C VAL A 62 8.75 13.66 14.31
#